data_AF-A0A2V6X7Y0-F1
#
_entry.id   AF-A0A2V6X7Y0-F1
#
_cell.length_a   1.000
_cell.length_b   1.000
_cell.length_c   1.000
_cell.angle_alpha   90.00
_cell.angle_beta   90.00
_cell.angle_gamma   90.00
#
_symmetry.space_group_name_H-M   'P 1'
#
loop_
_entity.id
_entity.type
_entity.pdbx_description
1 polymer ?
#
loop_
_entity_poly.entity_id
_entity_poly.type
_entity_poly.pdbx_seq_one_letter_code
_entity_poly.pdbx_strand_id
1 'polypeptide(L)'
;MRSFLYYLYERHLLHQVSGGQVPRHLGIILDGNRRYALARGVPDFREAYALGAEKLDEVLEWCAEIGITAVSLWVFSTDNFRRPAGEISGILSA
;
A
#
# COMPACT_ATOMS: atom_id res chain seq x y z
N MET A 1 4.66 -2.96 -19.73
CA MET A 1 4.52 -4.43 -19.83
C MET A 1 5.48 -5.06 -18.84
N ARG A 2 4.97 -5.79 -17.83
CA ARG A 2 5.82 -6.61 -16.96
C ARG A 2 6.53 -7.66 -17.84
N SER A 3 7.84 -7.84 -17.65
CA SER A 3 8.62 -8.81 -18.43
C SER A 3 8.08 -10.23 -18.21
N PHE A 4 8.17 -11.09 -19.22
CA PHE A 4 7.81 -12.52 -19.09
C PHE A 4 8.50 -13.20 -17.90
N LEU A 5 9.75 -12.81 -17.62
CA LEU A 5 10.50 -13.28 -16.46
C LEU A 5 9.83 -12.89 -15.13
N TYR A 6 9.28 -11.67 -15.06
CA TYR A 6 8.60 -11.18 -13.88
C TYR A 6 7.29 -11.94 -13.65
N TYR A 7 6.53 -12.21 -14.71
CA TYR A 7 5.33 -13.06 -14.62
C TYR A 7 5.65 -14.46 -14.08
N LEU A 8 6.71 -15.12 -14.58
CA LEU A 8 7.13 -16.43 -14.07
C LEU A 8 7.53 -16.37 -12.59
N TYR A 9 8.21 -15.30 -12.19
CA TYR A 9 8.61 -15.07 -10.80
C TYR A 9 7.41 -14.89 -9.87
N GLU A 10 6.42 -14.07 -10.26
CA GLU A 10 5.18 -13.88 -9.48
C GLU A 10 4.42 -15.20 -9.31
N ARG A 11 4.33 -16.00 -10.39
CA ARG A 11 3.68 -17.31 -10.33
C ARG A 11 4.39 -18.30 -9.40
N HIS A 12 5.71 -18.19 -9.28
CA HIS A 12 6.50 -19.00 -8.35
C HIS A 12 6.25 -18.58 -6.89
N LEU A 13 6.28 -17.28 -6.60
CA LEU A 13 5.98 -16.75 -5.26
C LEU A 13 4.56 -17.12 -4.81
N LEU A 14 3.57 -16.99 -5.70
CA LEU A 14 2.18 -17.37 -5.41
C LEU A 14 2.07 -18.85 -5.00
N HIS A 15 2.74 -19.77 -5.69
CA HIS A 15 2.73 -21.18 -5.29
C HIS A 15 3.36 -21.40 -3.91
N GLN A 16 4.43 -20.68 -3.56
CA GLN A 16 5.05 -20.79 -2.24
C GLN A 16 4.12 -20.29 -1.13
N VAL A 17 3.44 -19.17 -1.36
CA VAL A 17 2.50 -18.58 -0.40
C VAL A 17 1.27 -19.47 -0.23
N SER A 18 0.66 -19.90 -1.34
CA SER A 18 -0.55 -20.73 -1.33
C SER A 18 -0.30 -22.16 -0.83
N GLY A 19 0.95 -22.64 -0.88
CA GLY A 19 1.34 -23.94 -0.31
C GLY A 19 1.53 -23.92 1.21
N GLY A 20 1.56 -22.73 1.82
CA GLY A 20 1.74 -22.53 3.26
C GLY A 20 0.45 -22.22 4.02
N GLN A 21 0.58 -21.83 5.29
CA GLN A 21 -0.55 -21.31 6.07
C GLN A 21 -0.75 -19.82 5.76
N VAL A 22 -1.90 -19.48 5.17
CA VAL A 22 -2.29 -18.09 4.93
C VAL A 22 -2.85 -17.48 6.23
N PRO A 23 -2.39 -16.29 6.65
CA PRO A 23 -2.92 -15.62 7.83
C PRO A 23 -4.37 -15.17 7.61
N ARG A 24 -5.20 -15.25 8.63
CA ARG A 24 -6.58 -14.73 8.56
C ARG A 24 -6.64 -13.20 8.64
N HIS A 25 -5.67 -12.57 9.30
CA HIS A 25 -5.63 -11.14 9.55
C HIS A 25 -4.24 -10.56 9.32
N LEU A 26 -4.15 -9.50 8.53
CA LEU A 26 -2.92 -8.76 8.24
C LEU A 26 -2.99 -7.32 8.77
N GLY A 27 -1.95 -6.86 9.47
CA GLY A 27 -1.78 -5.46 9.85
C GLY A 27 -0.78 -4.76 8.95
N ILE A 28 -1.13 -3.60 8.40
CA ILE A 28 -0.28 -2.82 7.48
C ILE A 28 -0.10 -1.39 8.00
N ILE A 29 1.14 -0.92 8.04
CA ILE A 29 1.46 0.49 8.30
C ILE A 29 1.73 1.17 6.96
N LEU A 30 0.92 2.17 6.62
CA LEU A 30 1.03 2.89 5.36
C LEU A 30 2.05 4.03 5.52
N ASP A 31 3.33 3.71 5.30
CA ASP A 31 4.43 4.66 5.41
C ASP A 31 5.16 4.80 4.06
N GLY A 32 5.87 5.91 3.89
CA GLY A 32 6.73 6.15 2.75
C GLY A 32 6.16 7.13 1.73
N ASN A 33 4.88 7.49 1.78
CA ASN A 33 4.23 8.37 0.79
C ASN A 33 5.01 9.68 0.55
N ARG A 34 5.45 10.35 1.63
CA ARG A 34 6.28 11.58 1.53
C ARG A 34 7.66 11.32 0.92
N ARG A 35 8.33 10.24 1.32
CA ARG A 35 9.66 9.87 0.77
C ARG A 35 9.56 9.50 -0.70
N TYR A 36 8.49 8.79 -1.07
CA TYR A 36 8.16 8.45 -2.44
C TYR A 36 7.91 9.71 -3.28
N ALA A 37 7.11 10.66 -2.77
CA ALA A 37 6.86 11.94 -3.44
C ALA A 37 8.17 12.68 -3.76
N LEU A 38 9.04 12.82 -2.75
CA LEU A 38 10.33 13.49 -2.90
C LEU A 38 11.25 12.77 -3.89
N ALA A 39 11.32 11.44 -3.84
CA ALA A 39 12.13 10.64 -4.75
C ALA A 39 11.63 10.68 -6.20
N ARG A 40 10.33 10.93 -6.41
CA ARG A 40 9.70 11.04 -7.74
C ARG A 40 9.56 12.47 -8.23
N GLY A 41 9.97 13.46 -7.45
CA GLY A 41 9.81 14.88 -7.79
C GLY A 41 8.34 15.33 -7.83
N VAL A 42 7.45 14.64 -7.12
CA VAL A 42 6.04 14.99 -7.02
C VAL A 42 5.91 16.24 -6.12
N PRO A 43 5.43 17.37 -6.67
CA PRO A 43 5.43 18.64 -5.94
C PRO A 43 4.29 18.72 -4.90
N ASP A 44 3.21 17.96 -5.08
CA ASP A 44 2.06 17.94 -4.16
C ASP A 44 1.99 16.61 -3.39
N PHE A 45 2.06 16.67 -2.06
CA PHE A 45 1.93 15.48 -1.23
C PHE A 45 0.55 14.81 -1.36
N ARG A 46 -0.49 15.54 -1.78
CA ARG A 46 -1.83 14.97 -2.04
C ARG A 46 -1.80 13.91 -3.13
N GLU A 47 -1.09 14.20 -4.23
CA GLU A 47 -0.91 13.24 -5.33
C GLU A 47 -0.18 11.99 -4.84
N ALA A 48 0.82 12.15 -3.95
CA ALA A 48 1.52 11.02 -3.38
C ALA A 48 0.64 10.17 -2.43
N TYR A 49 -0.32 10.78 -1.73
CA TYR A 49 -1.31 10.03 -0.94
C TYR A 49 -2.28 9.26 -1.84
N ALA A 50 -2.75 9.87 -2.93
CA ALA A 50 -3.59 9.19 -3.92
C ALA A 50 -2.87 7.98 -4.55
N LEU A 51 -1.60 8.13 -4.96
CA LEU A 51 -0.80 7.00 -5.45
C LEU A 51 -0.59 5.91 -4.39
N GLY A 52 -0.49 6.31 -3.13
CA GLY A 52 -0.45 5.38 -1.99
C GLY A 52 -1.76 4.61 -1.82
N ALA A 53 -2.91 5.28 -2.00
CA ALA A 53 -4.23 4.67 -1.96
C ALA A 53 -4.45 3.69 -3.12
N GLU A 54 -4.09 4.06 -4.36
CA GLU A 54 -4.13 3.16 -5.52
C GLU A 54 -3.27 1.90 -5.28
N LYS A 55 -2.08 2.06 -4.69
CA LYS A 55 -1.24 0.91 -4.35
C LYS A 55 -1.85 0.05 -3.25
N LEU A 56 -2.53 0.66 -2.29
CA LEU A 56 -3.24 -0.06 -1.24
C LEU A 56 -4.36 -0.92 -1.83
N ASP A 57 -5.12 -0.39 -2.79
CA ASP A 57 -6.19 -1.15 -3.47
C ASP A 57 -5.63 -2.43 -4.12
N GLU A 58 -4.50 -2.32 -4.85
CA GLU A 58 -3.81 -3.50 -5.40
C GLU A 58 -3.41 -4.51 -4.31
N VAL A 59 -2.92 -4.03 -3.16
CA VAL A 59 -2.51 -4.91 -2.05
C VAL A 59 -3.72 -5.60 -1.41
N LEU A 60 -4.85 -4.89 -1.26
CA LEU A 60 -6.09 -5.46 -0.73
C LEU A 60 -6.67 -6.50 -1.68
N GLU A 61 -6.58 -6.28 -2.99
CA GLU A 61 -6.96 -7.26 -4.01
C GLU A 61 -6.10 -8.53 -3.88
N TRP A 62 -4.78 -8.41 -3.77
CA TRP A 62 -3.91 -9.57 -3.53
C TRP A 62 -4.25 -10.31 -2.24
N CYS A 63 -4.55 -9.58 -1.16
CA CYS A 63 -4.98 -10.17 0.10
C CYS A 63 -6.26 -11.01 -0.08
N ALA A 64 -7.23 -10.49 -0.82
CA ALA A 64 -8.48 -11.18 -1.12
C ALA A 64 -8.23 -12.44 -1.98
N GLU A 65 -7.40 -12.33 -3.02
CA GLU A 65 -7.06 -13.43 -3.93
C GLU A 65 -6.42 -14.63 -3.20
N ILE A 66 -5.56 -14.36 -2.21
CA ILE A 66 -4.87 -15.42 -1.46
C ILE A 66 -5.64 -15.89 -0.22
N GLY A 67 -6.79 -15.27 0.11
CA GLY A 67 -7.67 -15.70 1.19
C GLY A 67 -7.42 -15.07 2.56
N ILE A 68 -6.76 -13.91 2.62
CA ILE A 68 -6.70 -13.08 3.84
C ILE A 68 -8.07 -12.42 4.02
N THR A 69 -8.73 -12.68 5.14
CA THR A 69 -10.14 -12.28 5.36
C THR A 69 -10.29 -10.97 6.13
N ALA A 70 -9.24 -10.51 6.80
CA ALA A 70 -9.23 -9.26 7.53
C ALA A 70 -7.92 -8.50 7.28
N VAL A 71 -8.02 -7.18 7.09
CA VAL A 71 -6.87 -6.28 6.99
C VAL A 71 -7.09 -5.08 7.91
N SER A 72 -6.10 -4.75 8.74
CA SER A 72 -6.07 -3.53 9.54
C SER A 72 -5.01 -2.58 9.03
N LEU A 73 -5.40 -1.33 8.82
CA LEU A 73 -4.53 -0.31 8.25
C LEU A 73 -4.24 0.76 9.29
N TRP A 74 -2.97 1.09 9.47
CA TRP A 74 -2.55 2.26 10.22
C TRP A 74 -2.41 3.45 9.27
N VAL A 75 -3.53 4.14 9.05
CA VAL A 75 -3.66 5.21 8.05
C VAL A 75 -3.21 6.57 8.60
N PHE A 76 -3.49 6.87 9.87
CA PHE A 76 -3.21 8.18 10.46
C PHE A 76 -2.91 8.05 11.96
N SER A 77 -1.76 8.59 12.39
CA SER A 77 -1.37 8.62 13.81
C SER A 77 -1.70 9.97 14.46
N THR A 78 -1.75 10.00 15.80
CA THR A 78 -1.91 11.25 16.56
C THR A 78 -0.79 12.26 16.29
N ASP A 79 0.42 11.80 15.96
CA ASP A 79 1.54 12.68 15.58
C ASP A 79 1.32 13.35 14.22
N ASN A 80 0.48 12.77 13.35
CA ASN A 80 0.18 13.36 12.04
C ASN A 80 -0.65 14.65 12.17
N PHE A 81 -1.34 14.88 13.28
CA PHE A 81 -2.00 16.17 13.56
C PHE A 81 -1.03 17.35 13.67
N ARG A 82 0.27 17.11 13.86
CA ARG A 82 1.29 18.17 13.89
C ARG A 82 1.75 18.61 12.49
N ARG A 83 1.25 17.98 11.43
CA ARG A 83 1.62 18.29 10.04
C ARG A 83 0.87 19.51 9.52
N PRO A 84 1.34 20.15 8.43
CA PRO A 84 0.64 21.28 7.82
C PRO A 84 -0.79 20.90 7.38
N ALA A 85 -1.74 21.81 7.55
CA ALA A 85 -3.16 21.55 7.27
C ALA A 85 -3.43 21.06 5.82
N GLY A 86 -2.67 21.55 4.84
CA GLY A 86 -2.78 21.12 3.45
C GLY A 86 -2.44 19.63 3.25
N GLU A 87 -1.51 19.10 4.05
CA GLU A 87 -1.09 17.70 4.04
C GLU A 87 -2.10 16.79 4.76
N ILE A 88 -2.63 17.25 5.90
CA ILE A 88 -3.68 16.54 6.64
C ILE A 88 -4.91 16.36 5.75
N SER A 89 -5.33 17.42 5.08
CA SER A 89 -6.44 17.36 4.11
C SER A 89 -6.18 16.33 3.01
N GLY A 90 -4.93 16.18 2.56
CA GLY A 90 -4.56 15.19 1.55
C GLY A 90 -4.69 13.75 2.04
N ILE A 91 -4.35 13.48 3.30
CA ILE A 91 -4.49 12.13 3.86
C ILE A 91 -5.97 11.76 4.04
N LEU A 92 -6.80 12.72 4.45
CA LEU A 92 -8.22 12.49 4.72
C LEU A 92 -9.08 12.44 3.46
N SER A 93 -8.60 13.00 2.34
CA SER A 93 -9.31 13.03 1.06
C SER A 93 -8.75 12.05 0.03
N ALA A 94 -7.74 11.26 0.40
CA ALA A 94 -7.13 10.25 -0.46
C ALA A 94 -8.07 9.06 -0.68
#